data_AF-A0A966KH73-F1
#
_entry.id   AF-A0A966KH73-F1
#
_cell.length_a   1.000
_cell.length_b   1.000
_cell.length_c   1.000
_cell.angle_alpha   90.00
_cell.angle_beta   90.00
_cell.angle_gamma   90.00
#
_symmetry.space_group_name_H-M   'P 1'
#
loop_
_entity.id
_entity.type
_entity.pdbx_description
1 polymer ?
#
loop_
_entity_poly.entity_id
_entity_poly.type
_entity_poly.pdbx_seq_one_letter_code
_entity_poly.pdbx_strand_id
1 'polypeptide(L)' 'LPLTHVPIVGDSLRDLLAGTALGASPHLVLTGKGRGVKKSELPLNTKVHADLMDFAQSILAHP' A
#
# COMPACT_ATOMS: atom_id res chain seq x y z
N LEU A 1 -2.28 13.63 13.51
CA LEU A 1 -3.53 13.77 12.71
C LEU A 1 -3.83 12.41 12.08
N PRO A 2 -5.10 11.98 11.96
CA PRO A 2 -5.44 10.74 11.27
C PRO A 2 -5.09 10.82 9.78
N LEU A 3 -4.71 9.69 9.17
CA LEU A 3 -4.32 9.58 7.76
C LEU A 3 -5.48 9.12 6.85
N THR A 4 -6.72 9.32 7.30
CA THR A 4 -7.92 8.99 6.52
C THR A 4 -7.86 9.68 5.15
N HIS A 5 -8.19 8.95 4.08
CA HIS A 5 -8.09 9.37 2.67
C HIS A 5 -6.66 9.58 2.13
N VAL A 6 -5.63 9.32 2.92
CA VAL A 6 -4.23 9.34 2.45
C VAL A 6 -3.81 7.90 2.13
N PRO A 7 -3.30 7.61 0.91
CA PRO A 7 -2.73 6.31 0.60
C PRO A 7 -1.34 6.18 1.24
N ILE A 8 -1.03 5.00 1.78
CA ILE A 8 0.34 4.60 2.11
C ILE A 8 0.81 3.56 1.09
N VAL A 9 1.92 3.85 0.42
CA VAL A 9 2.55 2.97 -0.57
C VAL A 9 3.93 2.54 -0.11
N GLY A 10 4.24 1.25 -0.24
CA GLY A 10 5.55 0.72 0.14
C GLY A 10 5.74 -0.73 -0.25
N ASP A 11 6.99 -1.21 -0.10
CA ASP A 11 7.39 -2.59 -0.38
C ASP A 11 7.62 -3.42 0.90
N SER A 12 7.34 -2.85 2.07
CA SER A 12 7.57 -3.47 3.37
C SER A 12 6.27 -3.59 4.18
N LEU A 13 6.01 -4.79 4.72
CA LEU A 13 4.82 -5.05 5.53
C LEU A 13 4.74 -4.12 6.75
N ARG A 14 5.87 -3.86 7.41
CA ARG A 14 5.96 -3.01 8.59
C ARG A 14 5.40 -1.62 8.32
N ASP A 15 5.79 -1.02 7.19
CA ASP A 15 5.39 0.35 6.87
C ASP A 15 3.89 0.41 6.52
N LEU A 16 3.37 -0.59 5.78
CA LEU A 16 1.94 -0.71 5.47
C LEU A 16 1.09 -0.86 6.73
N LEU A 17 1.51 -1.68 7.70
CA LEU A 17 0.83 -1.84 8.99
C LEU A 17 0.81 -0.53 9.77
N ALA A 18 1.92 0.20 9.82
CA ALA A 18 2.02 1.46 10.55
C ALA A 18 1.08 2.53 9.99
N GLY A 19 1.03 2.73 8.66
CA GLY A 19 0.11 3.68 8.06
C GLY A 19 -1.35 3.28 8.21
N THR A 20 -1.66 1.99 8.05
CA THR A 20 -3.03 1.47 8.22
C THR A 20 -3.54 1.70 9.64
N ALA A 21 -2.68 1.55 10.66
CA ALA A 21 -3.04 1.84 12.06
C ALA A 21 -3.44 3.31 12.29
N LEU A 22 -3.02 4.23 11.42
CA LEU A 22 -3.41 5.65 11.44
C LEU A 22 -4.59 5.97 10.49
N GLY A 23 -5.15 4.97 9.81
CA GLY A 23 -6.29 5.11 8.90
C GLY A 23 -5.93 5.30 7.42
N ALA A 24 -4.66 5.17 7.04
CA ALA A 24 -4.25 5.24 5.64
C ALA A 24 -4.77 4.04 4.83
N SER A 25 -5.04 4.23 3.54
CA SER A 25 -5.35 3.12 2.63
C SER A 25 -4.05 2.42 2.21
N PRO A 26 -3.89 1.10 2.42
CA PRO A 26 -2.63 0.41 2.15
C PRO A 26 -2.47 -0.02 0.68
N HIS A 27 -1.29 0.27 0.11
CA HIS A 27 -0.90 -0.11 -1.25
C HIS A 27 0.48 -0.77 -1.25
N LEU A 28 0.55 -2.07 -1.54
CA LEU A 28 1.81 -2.80 -1.70
C LEU A 28 2.32 -2.64 -3.13
N VAL A 29 3.60 -2.31 -3.32
CA VAL A 29 4.29 -2.45 -4.61
C VAL A 29 5.13 -3.73 -4.63
N LEU A 30 5.17 -4.44 -5.75
CA LEU A 30 5.94 -5.68 -5.92
C LEU A 30 7.40 -5.45 -6.36
N THR A 31 7.90 -4.22 -6.22
CA THR A 31 9.34 -3.93 -6.32
C THR A 31 10.04 -4.24 -4.99
N GLY A 32 11.37 -4.38 -5.01
CA GLY A 32 12.15 -4.55 -3.78
C GLY A 32 11.72 -5.74 -2.92
N LYS A 33 11.42 -5.48 -1.64
CA LYS A 33 11.01 -6.45 -0.61
C LYS A 33 9.56 -6.93 -0.79
N GLY A 34 8.75 -6.22 -1.57
CA GLY A 34 7.32 -6.46 -1.68
C GLY A 34 6.96 -7.84 -2.25
N ARG A 35 7.83 -8.39 -3.11
CA ARG A 35 7.69 -9.76 -3.66
C ARG A 35 7.68 -10.86 -2.59
N GLY A 36 8.30 -10.60 -1.44
CA GLY A 36 8.36 -11.55 -0.33
C GLY A 36 7.20 -11.44 0.65
N VAL A 37 6.34 -10.42 0.52
CA VAL A 37 5.22 -10.21 1.44
C VAL A 37 4.11 -11.21 1.14
N LYS A 38 3.69 -11.97 2.15
CA LYS A 38 2.60 -12.94 1.99
C LYS A 38 1.26 -12.21 2.02
N LYS A 39 0.36 -12.57 1.09
CA LYS A 39 -1.00 -12.00 1.03
C LYS A 39 -1.79 -12.17 2.33
N SER A 40 -1.54 -13.25 3.08
CA SER A 40 -2.17 -13.52 4.37
C SER A 40 -1.75 -12.56 5.49
N GLU A 41 -0.64 -11.83 5.34
CA GLU A 41 -0.12 -10.90 6.33
C GLU A 41 -0.54 -9.45 6.05
N LEU A 42 -1.08 -9.17 4.86
CA LEU A 42 -1.43 -7.82 4.44
C LEU A 42 -2.63 -7.27 5.24
N PRO A 43 -2.62 -5.96 5.55
CA PRO A 43 -3.81 -5.31 6.08
C PRO A 43 -5.02 -5.50 5.16
N LEU A 44 -6.22 -5.47 5.74
CA LEU A 44 -7.46 -5.58 4.98
C LEU A 44 -7.53 -4.49 3.90
N ASN A 45 -8.07 -4.84 2.73
CA ASN A 45 -8.22 -3.96 1.57
C ASN A 45 -6.89 -3.45 0.96
N THR A 46 -5.76 -4.09 1.26
CA THR A 46 -4.48 -3.74 0.59
C THR A 46 -4.58 -3.95 -0.91
N LYS A 47 -4.33 -2.88 -1.68
CA LYS A 47 -4.18 -2.96 -3.13
C LYS A 47 -2.74 -3.34 -3.47
N VAL A 48 -2.55 -4.21 -4.46
CA VAL A 48 -1.21 -4.66 -4.88
C VAL A 48 -0.95 -4.15 -6.28
N HIS A 49 0.22 -3.55 -6.49
CA HIS A 49 0.64 -2.92 -7.74
C HIS A 49 1.97 -3.53 -8.18
N ALA A 50 2.22 -3.60 -9.48
CA ALA A 50 3.48 -4.13 -10.01
C ALA A 50 4.68 -3.30 -9.53
N ASP A 51 4.55 -1.98 -9.57
CA ASP A 51 5.56 -1.01 -9.16
C ASP A 51 4.92 0.33 -8.75
N LEU A 52 5.76 1.35 -8.53
CA LEU A 52 5.29 2.68 -8.14
C LEU A 52 4.57 3.41 -9.28
N MET A 53 4.89 3.11 -10.54
CA MET A 53 4.22 3.72 -11.69
C MET A 53 2.79 3.21 -11.81
N ASP A 54 2.59 1.89 -11.67
CA ASP A 54 1.26 1.26 -11.66
C ASP A 54 0.39 1.81 -10.52
N PHE A 55 0.97 1.98 -9.33
CA PHE A 55 0.31 2.69 -8.22
C PHE A 55 -0.11 4.12 -8.58
N ALA A 56 0.80 4.92 -9.16
CA ALA A 56 0.52 6.30 -9.53
C ALA A 56 -0.62 6.39 -10.55
N GLN A 57 -0.61 5.52 -11.57
CA GLN A 57 -1.67 5.42 -12.55
C GLN A 57 -3.02 5.04 -11.90
N SER A 58 -3.01 4.07 -10.97
CA SER A 58 -4.22 3.65 -10.25
C SER A 58 -4.89 4.80 -9.49
N ILE A 59 -4.11 5.70 -8.87
CA ILE A 59 -4.65 6.85 -8.13
C ILE A 59 -5.15 7.93 -9.08
N LEU A 60 -4.39 8.26 -10.13
CA LEU A 60 -4.78 9.28 -11.10
C LEU A 60 -6.06 8.89 -11.88
N ALA A 61 -6.32 7.60 -12.05
CA ALA A 61 -7.53 7.09 -12.68
C ALA A 61 -8.79 7.14 -11.77
N HIS A 62 -8.61 7.33 -10.46
CA HIS A 62 -9.70 7.37 -9.47
C HIS A 62 -9.55 8.60 -8.57
N PRO A 63 -9.82 9.82 -9.10
CA PRO A 63 -9.69 11.07 -8.36
C PRO A 63 -10.65 11.18 -7.18
#